data_AF-A0A967ML62-F1
#
_entry.id   AF-A0A967ML62-F1
#
_cell.length_a   1.000
_cell.length_b   1.000
_cell.length_c   1.000
_cell.angle_alpha   90.00
_cell.angle_beta   90.00
_cell.angle_gamma   90.00
#
_symmetry.space_group_name_H-M   'P 1'
#
loop_
_entity.id
_entity.type
_entity.pdbx_description
1 polymer ?
#
loop_
_entity_poly.entity_id
_entity_poly.type
_entity_poly.pdbx_seq_one_letter_code
_entity_poly.pdbx_strand_id
1 'polypeptide(L)'
;PVETDFPADDYVTAQLGRDPSVPPRTPEERETFLESSGRLFEEVRDRIATDPAVRQVALASGLSAMNHILSPVEVVGDGGVTSLSARARVLLVDRSYLDLMNATLIAGQSLGPADFSPESRSVVVNEAFVDNALGGRNAVGVRLRFSEREGESSAVSVPASGTAVEIVGVVRNPGIDAFGPGTHAVIYAPLDLAPVSPRTVGLVGMPQAPATQLFARLDPEAGPMAGRLYGIVASVDPTLRLSEVGTAAEAWAAVHTGARLAAWIFMAVAAIVLMLSVAGIYALMSFTVSRRTRE
;
A
#
# COMPACT_ATOMS: atom_id res chain seq x y z
N PRO A 1 21.06 3.59 -9.53
CA PRO A 1 19.85 2.87 -10.01
C PRO A 1 19.85 1.46 -9.41
N VAL A 2 18.96 1.21 -8.45
CA VAL A 2 18.72 -0.18 -8.02
C VAL A 2 17.99 -0.81 -9.19
N GLU A 3 18.69 -1.69 -9.89
CA GLU A 3 18.16 -2.48 -10.99
C GLU A 3 17.16 -3.45 -10.36
N THR A 4 15.90 -3.04 -10.31
CA THR A 4 14.82 -3.92 -9.89
C THR A 4 14.65 -4.93 -11.02
N ASP A 5 14.97 -6.20 -10.80
CA ASP A 5 14.75 -7.33 -11.72
C ASP A 5 13.25 -7.64 -11.96
N PHE A 6 12.41 -6.61 -11.77
CA PHE A 6 10.98 -6.67 -12.00
C PHE A 6 10.66 -5.93 -13.29
N PRO A 7 10.05 -6.59 -14.29
CA PRO A 7 9.74 -5.99 -15.57
C PRO A 7 8.53 -5.05 -15.43
N ALA A 8 8.71 -3.90 -14.77
CA ALA A 8 7.64 -2.97 -14.40
C ALA A 8 6.83 -2.45 -15.61
N ASP A 9 7.40 -2.49 -16.80
CA ASP A 9 6.74 -2.11 -18.05
C ASP A 9 5.72 -3.17 -18.53
N ASP A 10 5.89 -4.43 -18.13
CA ASP A 10 4.97 -5.53 -18.46
C ASP A 10 3.71 -5.54 -17.57
N TYR A 11 3.73 -4.76 -16.48
CA TYR A 11 2.65 -4.67 -15.51
C TYR A 11 1.85 -3.39 -15.77
N VAL A 12 0.56 -3.56 -16.02
CA VAL A 12 -0.40 -2.47 -16.01
C VAL A 12 -1.07 -2.41 -14.65
N THR A 13 -1.18 -1.18 -14.15
CA THR A 13 -1.86 -0.87 -12.91
C THR A 13 -3.03 0.04 -13.21
N ALA A 14 -4.13 -0.15 -12.48
CA ALA A 14 -5.27 0.73 -12.54
C ALA A 14 -5.98 0.78 -11.19
N GLN A 15 -6.63 1.89 -10.88
CA GLN A 15 -7.52 1.99 -9.74
C GLN A 15 -8.95 1.69 -10.19
N LEU A 16 -9.54 0.67 -9.57
CA LEU A 16 -10.94 0.31 -9.72
C LEU A 16 -11.73 0.88 -8.54
N GLY A 17 -12.61 1.83 -8.84
CA GLY A 17 -13.50 2.45 -7.87
C GLY A 17 -14.95 2.27 -8.26
N ARG A 18 -15.86 2.54 -7.34
CA ARG A 18 -17.30 2.60 -7.60
C ARG A 18 -17.90 3.78 -6.88
N ASP A 19 -18.67 4.58 -7.62
CA ASP A 19 -19.43 5.67 -7.03
C ASP A 19 -20.83 5.18 -6.67
N PRO A 20 -21.30 5.38 -5.43
CA PRO A 20 -22.68 5.06 -5.09
C PRO A 20 -23.61 6.02 -5.83
N SER A 21 -24.64 5.48 -6.49
CA SER A 21 -25.70 6.28 -7.11
C SER A 21 -26.47 7.12 -6.07
N VAL A 22 -26.62 6.58 -4.86
CA VAL A 22 -27.12 7.27 -3.67
C VAL A 22 -26.14 7.04 -2.52
N PRO A 23 -25.59 8.08 -1.88
CA PRO A 23 -24.70 7.91 -0.74
C PRO A 23 -25.38 7.11 0.37
N PRO A 24 -24.73 6.06 0.90
CA PRO A 24 -25.29 5.27 2.01
C PRO A 24 -25.46 6.16 3.23
N ARG A 25 -26.66 6.12 3.81
CA ARG A 25 -27.06 6.95 4.96
C ARG A 25 -26.95 6.17 6.26
N THR A 26 -27.03 4.85 6.21
CA THR A 26 -26.87 3.95 7.37
C THR A 26 -25.61 3.10 7.27
N PRO A 27 -25.11 2.54 8.39
CA PRO A 27 -24.02 1.56 8.38
C PRO A 27 -24.36 0.30 7.56
N GLU A 28 -25.60 -0.18 7.64
CA GLU A 28 -26.07 -1.36 6.90
C GLU A 28 -26.11 -1.13 5.38
N GLU A 29 -26.56 0.05 4.95
CA GLU A 29 -26.52 0.46 3.53
C GLU A 29 -25.08 0.55 3.02
N ARG A 30 -24.16 1.01 3.88
CA ARG A 30 -22.74 1.07 3.57
C ARG A 30 -22.15 -0.33 3.43
N GLU A 31 -22.43 -1.23 4.36
CA GLU A 31 -21.96 -2.62 4.32
C GLU A 31 -22.44 -3.34 3.06
N THR A 32 -23.74 -3.24 2.76
CA THR A 32 -24.33 -3.80 1.53
C THR A 32 -23.67 -3.23 0.26
N PHE A 33 -23.38 -1.93 0.25
CA PHE A 33 -22.67 -1.30 -0.87
C PHE A 33 -21.24 -1.84 -1.02
N LEU A 34 -20.51 -2.05 0.09
CA LEU A 34 -19.16 -2.58 0.07
C LEU A 34 -19.14 -4.05 -0.39
N GLU A 35 -20.03 -4.90 0.12
CA GLU A 35 -20.17 -6.29 -0.32
C GLU A 35 -20.49 -6.41 -1.80
N SER A 36 -21.43 -5.60 -2.30
CA SER A 36 -21.77 -5.60 -3.73
C SER A 36 -20.62 -5.08 -4.60
N SER A 37 -19.86 -4.10 -4.10
CA SER A 37 -18.67 -3.59 -4.80
C SER A 37 -17.55 -4.62 -4.86
N GLY A 38 -17.31 -5.36 -3.77
CA GLY A 38 -16.34 -6.47 -3.75
C GLY A 38 -16.66 -7.54 -4.79
N ARG A 39 -17.93 -7.98 -4.85
CA ARG A 39 -18.38 -8.95 -5.86
C ARG A 39 -18.19 -8.45 -7.30
N LEU A 40 -18.49 -7.18 -7.57
CA LEU A 40 -18.27 -6.59 -8.90
C LEU A 40 -16.77 -6.50 -9.24
N PHE A 41 -15.92 -6.18 -8.28
CA PHE A 41 -14.47 -6.13 -8.49
C PHE A 41 -13.89 -7.52 -8.80
N GLU A 42 -14.36 -8.56 -8.11
CA GLU A 42 -14.00 -9.94 -8.44
C GLU A 42 -14.47 -10.34 -9.84
N GLU A 43 -15.69 -9.99 -10.23
CA GLU A 43 -16.22 -10.26 -11.57
C GLU A 43 -15.38 -9.54 -12.65
N VAL A 44 -15.00 -8.29 -12.42
CA VAL A 44 -14.07 -7.55 -13.30
C VAL A 44 -12.73 -8.28 -13.41
N ARG A 45 -12.13 -8.70 -12.29
CA ARG A 45 -10.87 -9.47 -12.30
C ARG A 45 -11.03 -10.73 -13.14
N ASP A 46 -12.07 -11.52 -12.90
CA ASP A 46 -12.29 -12.79 -13.61
C ASP A 46 -12.51 -12.57 -15.10
N ARG A 47 -13.23 -11.51 -15.47
CA ARG A 47 -13.42 -11.14 -16.88
C ARG A 47 -12.11 -10.74 -17.55
N ILE A 48 -11.27 -9.98 -16.87
CA ILE A 48 -9.94 -9.58 -17.35
C ILE A 48 -9.03 -10.80 -17.45
N ALA A 49 -9.09 -11.74 -16.50
CA ALA A 49 -8.31 -12.97 -16.51
C ALA A 49 -8.62 -13.87 -17.72
N THR A 50 -9.83 -13.78 -18.28
CA THR A 50 -10.23 -14.54 -19.48
C THR A 50 -9.78 -13.91 -20.79
N ASP A 51 -9.26 -12.68 -20.79
CA ASP A 51 -8.77 -12.03 -22.01
C ASP A 51 -7.43 -12.67 -22.43
N PRO A 52 -7.29 -13.14 -23.69
CA PRO A 52 -6.07 -13.80 -24.16
C PRO A 52 -4.82 -12.91 -24.13
N ALA A 53 -4.99 -11.58 -24.06
CA ALA A 53 -3.87 -10.64 -23.93
C ALA A 53 -3.37 -10.48 -22.48
N VAL A 54 -4.07 -11.04 -21.50
CA VAL A 54 -3.72 -10.99 -20.08
C VAL A 54 -3.12 -12.33 -19.67
N ARG A 55 -1.89 -12.31 -19.18
CA ARG A 55 -1.24 -13.52 -18.64
C ARG A 55 -1.68 -13.82 -17.23
N GLN A 56 -1.82 -12.77 -16.42
CA GLN A 56 -2.22 -12.89 -15.02
C GLN A 56 -2.80 -11.58 -14.52
N VAL A 57 -3.72 -11.65 -13.57
CA VAL A 57 -4.37 -10.50 -12.96
C VAL A 57 -4.54 -10.73 -11.45
N ALA A 58 -4.38 -9.67 -10.68
CA ALA A 58 -4.62 -9.67 -9.24
C ALA A 58 -5.21 -8.33 -8.78
N LEU A 59 -5.93 -8.38 -7.67
CA LEU A 59 -6.43 -7.24 -6.93
C LEU A 59 -5.66 -7.07 -5.62
N ALA A 60 -5.43 -5.83 -5.23
CA ALA A 60 -4.90 -5.48 -3.91
C ALA A 60 -5.44 -4.14 -3.42
N SER A 61 -5.37 -3.85 -2.12
CA SER A 61 -5.76 -2.55 -1.56
C SER A 61 -4.83 -1.39 -1.97
N GLY A 62 -3.71 -1.69 -2.64
CA GLY A 62 -2.80 -0.69 -3.21
C GLY A 62 -1.54 -1.30 -3.85
N LEU A 63 -0.72 -0.46 -4.46
CA LEU A 63 0.63 -0.81 -4.93
C LEU A 63 1.55 -1.06 -3.76
N SER A 64 2.26 -2.20 -3.71
CA SER A 64 3.32 -2.52 -2.73
C SER A 64 4.35 -1.39 -2.53
N ALA A 65 4.43 -0.46 -3.49
CA ALA A 65 5.30 0.70 -3.57
C ALA A 65 4.61 2.07 -3.27
N MET A 66 3.30 2.13 -3.03
CA MET A 66 2.60 3.37 -2.65
C MET A 66 2.49 3.51 -1.13
N ASN A 67 2.12 4.71 -0.66
CA ASN A 67 1.90 5.02 0.76
C ASN A 67 0.84 4.08 1.38
N HIS A 68 1.28 2.91 1.82
CA HIS A 68 0.49 2.04 2.68
C HIS A 68 0.42 2.63 4.07
N ILE A 69 -0.71 2.39 4.71
CA ILE A 69 -0.90 2.75 6.10
C ILE A 69 0.05 1.91 6.94
N LEU A 70 0.93 2.59 7.69
CA LEU A 70 1.69 1.95 8.76
C LEU A 70 0.71 1.65 9.88
N SER A 71 0.36 0.38 10.05
CA SER A 71 -0.47 -0.08 11.15
C SER A 71 0.42 -0.50 12.31
N PRO A 72 0.09 -0.08 13.55
CA PRO A 72 0.68 -0.69 14.73
C PRO A 72 0.16 -2.13 14.85
N VAL A 73 1.10 -3.05 15.08
CA VAL A 73 0.82 -4.47 15.22
C VAL A 73 1.47 -4.94 16.50
N GLU A 74 0.71 -5.70 17.28
CA GLU A 74 1.17 -6.31 18.51
C GLU A 74 1.41 -7.80 18.32
N VAL A 75 2.61 -8.26 18.65
CA VAL A 75 2.93 -9.69 18.67
C VAL A 75 2.35 -10.28 19.96
N VAL A 76 1.41 -11.22 19.83
CA VAL A 76 0.79 -11.90 20.96
C VAL A 76 1.73 -13.03 21.40
N GLY A 77 2.46 -12.81 22.50
CA GLY A 77 3.31 -13.83 23.11
C GLY A 77 2.52 -14.85 23.92
N ASP A 78 2.88 -16.12 23.82
CA ASP A 78 2.43 -17.17 24.75
C ASP A 78 2.97 -16.87 26.16
N GLY A 79 2.14 -16.23 27.00
CA GLY A 79 2.50 -15.96 28.41
C GLY A 79 2.54 -14.49 28.85
N GLY A 80 1.95 -13.56 28.10
CA GLY A 80 1.36 -12.34 28.69
C GLY A 80 2.27 -11.15 29.05
N VAL A 81 3.59 -11.15 28.80
CA VAL A 81 4.45 -10.01 29.24
C VAL A 81 5.40 -9.45 28.17
N THR A 82 5.25 -9.78 26.89
CA THR A 82 6.01 -9.06 25.84
C THR A 82 5.17 -8.88 24.58
N SER A 83 4.28 -7.88 24.61
CA SER A 83 3.71 -7.34 23.38
C SER A 83 4.77 -6.46 22.72
N LEU A 84 5.45 -7.00 21.69
CA LEU A 84 6.30 -6.19 20.83
C LEU A 84 5.36 -5.40 19.92
N SER A 85 5.33 -4.08 20.11
CA SER A 85 4.66 -3.18 19.19
C SER A 85 5.59 -2.91 18.01
N ALA A 86 5.20 -3.41 16.84
CA ALA A 86 5.86 -3.15 15.59
C ALA A 86 4.96 -2.27 14.72
N ARG A 87 5.56 -1.64 13.70
CA ARG A 87 4.79 -1.01 12.63
C ARG A 87 5.02 -1.79 11.35
N ALA A 88 3.93 -2.18 10.71
CA ALA A 88 3.97 -2.88 9.44
C ALA A 88 2.97 -2.26 8.48
N ARG A 89 3.30 -2.33 7.19
CA ARG A 89 2.37 -2.02 6.12
C ARG A 89 1.45 -3.22 5.94
N VAL A 90 0.15 -2.99 5.95
CA VAL A 90 -0.83 -4.04 5.67
C VAL A 90 -1.27 -3.90 4.23
N LEU A 91 -1.06 -4.96 3.45
CA LEU A 91 -1.52 -5.07 2.09
C LEU A 91 -2.58 -6.15 2.01
N LEU A 92 -3.81 -5.73 1.71
CA LEU A 92 -4.88 -6.67 1.43
C LEU A 92 -4.72 -7.13 -0.02
N VAL A 93 -4.66 -8.43 -0.23
CA VAL A 93 -4.33 -9.04 -1.51
C VAL A 93 -5.35 -10.10 -1.86
N ASP A 94 -5.61 -10.29 -3.14
CA ASP A 94 -6.34 -11.47 -3.60
C ASP A 94 -5.43 -12.70 -3.72
N ARG A 95 -6.07 -13.84 -4.06
CA ARG A 95 -5.42 -15.14 -4.22
C ARG A 95 -4.32 -15.20 -5.27
N SER A 96 -4.34 -14.29 -6.25
CA SER A 96 -3.42 -14.31 -7.39
C SER A 96 -2.23 -13.39 -7.19
N TYR A 97 -2.26 -12.52 -6.18
CA TYR A 97 -1.28 -11.45 -6.02
C TYR A 97 0.14 -11.95 -5.75
N LEU A 98 0.33 -12.85 -4.78
CA LEU A 98 1.67 -13.34 -4.42
C LEU A 98 2.33 -14.07 -5.59
N ASP A 99 1.54 -14.85 -6.33
CA ASP A 99 1.98 -15.53 -7.55
C ASP A 99 2.31 -14.52 -8.66
N LEU A 100 1.47 -13.50 -8.85
CA LEU A 100 1.67 -12.43 -9.85
C LEU A 100 2.98 -11.67 -9.61
N MET A 101 3.30 -11.45 -8.34
CA MET A 101 4.53 -10.79 -7.91
C MET A 101 5.74 -11.73 -7.86
N ASN A 102 5.57 -13.02 -8.22
CA ASN A 102 6.59 -14.07 -8.09
C ASN A 102 7.22 -14.10 -6.69
N ALA A 103 6.38 -13.96 -5.66
CA ALA A 103 6.85 -13.93 -4.28
C ALA A 103 7.55 -15.24 -3.92
N THR A 104 8.82 -15.15 -3.52
CA THR A 104 9.60 -16.33 -3.12
C THR A 104 9.29 -16.68 -1.68
N LEU A 105 8.68 -17.85 -1.45
CA LEU A 105 8.43 -18.36 -0.09
C LEU A 105 9.74 -18.80 0.58
N ILE A 106 9.93 -18.41 1.84
CA ILE A 106 11.12 -18.71 2.65
C ILE A 106 10.79 -19.70 3.75
N ALA A 107 9.63 -19.54 4.39
CA ALA A 107 9.18 -20.41 5.47
C ALA A 107 7.65 -20.52 5.48
N GLY A 108 7.15 -21.63 6.01
CA GLY A 108 5.71 -21.87 6.15
C GLY A 108 5.02 -22.19 4.83
N GLN A 109 3.84 -21.62 4.62
CA GLN A 109 3.00 -21.81 3.43
C GLN A 109 2.51 -20.46 2.89
N SER A 110 2.25 -20.41 1.59
CA SER A 110 1.55 -19.27 0.98
C SER A 110 0.05 -19.30 1.33
N LEU A 111 -0.67 -18.21 1.08
CA LEU A 111 -2.12 -18.16 1.25
C LEU A 111 -2.79 -19.09 0.22
N GLY A 112 -3.60 -20.03 0.71
CA GLY A 112 -4.38 -20.95 -0.11
C GLY A 112 -5.84 -20.52 -0.28
N PRO A 113 -6.63 -21.22 -1.10
CA PRO A 113 -8.04 -20.88 -1.35
C PRO A 113 -8.90 -20.79 -0.08
N ALA A 114 -8.61 -21.59 0.94
CA ALA A 114 -9.35 -21.58 2.21
C ALA A 114 -9.06 -20.32 3.06
N ASP A 115 -7.96 -19.63 2.78
CA ASP A 115 -7.58 -18.41 3.49
C ASP A 115 -8.34 -17.17 2.99
N PHE A 116 -8.97 -17.26 1.81
CA PHE A 116 -9.83 -16.23 1.24
C PHE A 116 -11.28 -16.43 1.68
N SER A 117 -11.46 -16.32 2.99
CA SER A 117 -12.76 -16.42 3.67
C SER A 117 -12.83 -15.33 4.74
N PRO A 118 -14.00 -14.71 4.97
CA PRO A 118 -14.19 -13.73 6.04
C PRO A 118 -13.81 -14.24 7.44
N GLU A 119 -13.78 -15.55 7.64
CA GLU A 119 -13.41 -16.20 8.90
C GLU A 119 -11.93 -16.55 9.00
N SER A 120 -11.21 -16.61 7.87
CA SER A 120 -9.78 -16.93 7.91
C SER A 120 -9.02 -15.84 8.64
N ARG A 121 -7.97 -16.24 9.35
CA ARG A 121 -7.10 -15.36 10.11
C ARG A 121 -5.65 -15.53 9.69
N SER A 122 -5.40 -16.11 8.52
CA SER A 122 -4.06 -16.38 8.00
C SER A 122 -3.46 -15.15 7.33
N VAL A 123 -2.20 -14.84 7.64
CA VAL A 123 -1.43 -13.79 6.96
C VAL A 123 -0.04 -14.28 6.58
N VAL A 124 0.53 -13.67 5.54
CA VAL A 124 1.91 -13.89 5.12
C VAL A 124 2.70 -12.62 5.37
N VAL A 125 3.94 -12.72 5.82
CA VAL A 125 4.81 -11.55 6.10
C VAL A 125 6.08 -11.62 5.27
N ASN A 126 6.80 -10.50 5.13
CA ASN A 126 8.12 -10.52 4.46
C ASN A 126 9.30 -10.67 5.45
N GLU A 127 10.50 -10.94 4.93
CA GLU A 127 11.75 -11.02 5.73
C GLU A 127 11.94 -9.78 6.62
N ALA A 128 11.71 -8.57 6.08
CA ALA A 128 11.85 -7.33 6.83
C ALA A 128 10.90 -7.24 8.03
N PHE A 129 9.71 -7.85 7.97
CA PHE A 129 8.83 -7.95 9.13
C PHE A 129 9.44 -8.85 10.20
N VAL A 130 9.98 -10.00 9.81
CA VAL A 130 10.62 -10.95 10.74
C VAL A 130 11.80 -10.29 11.45
N ASP A 131 12.64 -9.57 10.71
CA ASP A 131 13.80 -8.89 11.26
C ASP A 131 13.39 -7.74 12.20
N ASN A 132 12.48 -6.87 11.75
CA ASN A 132 12.12 -5.66 12.47
C ASN A 132 11.17 -5.92 13.66
N ALA A 133 10.19 -6.81 13.50
CA ALA A 133 9.13 -7.05 14.50
C ALA A 133 9.45 -8.23 15.42
N LEU A 134 10.10 -9.28 14.88
CA LEU A 134 10.36 -10.52 15.63
C LEU A 134 11.84 -10.69 15.99
N GLY A 135 12.73 -9.80 15.53
CA GLY A 135 14.17 -9.89 15.79
C GLY A 135 14.80 -11.15 15.19
N GLY A 136 14.33 -11.58 14.01
CA GLY A 136 14.84 -12.77 13.31
C GLY A 136 14.33 -14.11 13.87
N ARG A 137 13.41 -14.11 14.84
CA ARG A 137 12.80 -15.34 15.38
C ARG A 137 11.85 -15.99 14.38
N ASN A 138 11.54 -17.27 14.59
CA ASN A 138 10.54 -17.97 13.76
C ASN A 138 9.20 -17.22 13.79
N ALA A 139 8.71 -16.86 12.61
CA ALA A 139 7.46 -16.12 12.44
C ALA A 139 6.25 -17.03 12.26
N VAL A 140 6.43 -18.24 11.72
CA VAL A 140 5.30 -19.13 11.41
C VAL A 140 4.64 -19.60 12.71
N GLY A 141 3.31 -19.45 12.78
CA GLY A 141 2.48 -19.75 13.96
C GLY A 141 2.38 -18.59 14.96
N VAL A 142 3.11 -17.49 14.75
CA VAL A 142 3.00 -16.31 15.61
C VAL A 142 1.68 -15.61 15.36
N ARG A 143 0.96 -15.28 16.44
CA ARG A 143 -0.25 -14.47 16.35
C ARG A 143 0.06 -12.99 16.49
N LEU A 144 -0.50 -12.23 15.57
CA LEU A 144 -0.46 -10.78 15.54
C LEU A 144 -1.84 -10.24 15.89
N ARG A 145 -1.89 -9.15 16.62
CA ARG A 145 -3.12 -8.41 16.89
C ARG A 145 -2.97 -7.00 16.36
N PHE A 146 -3.91 -6.58 15.53
CA PHE A 146 -3.97 -5.19 15.11
C PHE A 146 -4.48 -4.34 16.28
N SER A 147 -3.71 -3.31 16.65
CA SER A 147 -4.09 -2.41 17.74
C SER A 147 -4.85 -1.20 17.20
N GLU A 148 -5.81 -0.73 17.99
CA GLU A 148 -6.56 0.48 17.70
C GLU A 148 -5.65 1.69 17.80
N ARG A 149 -5.74 2.58 16.81
CA ARG A 149 -5.13 3.90 16.90
C ARG A 149 -6.12 4.81 17.61
N GLU A 150 -5.89 5.06 18.90
CA GLU A 150 -6.73 5.94 19.72
C GLU A 150 -6.83 7.34 19.06
N GLY A 151 -8.04 7.74 18.64
CA GLY A 151 -8.33 9.10 18.13
C GLY A 151 -8.30 9.33 16.62
N GLU A 152 -7.97 8.33 15.79
CA GLU A 152 -8.08 8.45 14.32
C GLU A 152 -9.06 7.40 13.79
N SER A 153 -10.21 7.85 13.28
CA SER A 153 -11.12 7.04 12.45
C SER A 153 -10.30 6.45 11.30
N SER A 154 -9.82 5.22 11.47
CA SER A 154 -8.89 4.62 10.53
C SER A 154 -9.58 4.48 9.17
N ALA A 155 -8.96 5.07 8.14
CA ALA A 155 -9.41 5.07 6.75
C ALA A 155 -9.31 3.69 6.07
N VAL A 156 -9.02 2.64 6.84
CA VAL A 156 -9.02 1.25 6.42
C VAL A 156 -9.61 0.43 7.54
N SER A 157 -10.64 -0.35 7.23
CA SER A 157 -11.02 -1.49 8.05
C SER A 157 -9.83 -2.43 8.04
N VAL A 158 -8.97 -2.34 9.05
CA VAL A 158 -8.13 -3.47 9.41
C VAL A 158 -9.09 -4.52 10.00
N PRO A 159 -8.87 -5.85 9.85
CA PRO A 159 -9.69 -6.83 10.56
C PRO A 159 -9.90 -6.35 12.00
N ALA A 160 -11.17 -6.32 12.43
CA ALA A 160 -11.66 -5.52 13.56
C ALA A 160 -10.64 -5.45 14.71
N SER A 161 -10.37 -4.24 15.23
CA SER A 161 -9.45 -4.03 16.35
C SER A 161 -9.59 -5.13 17.41
N GLY A 162 -8.49 -5.82 17.72
CA GLY A 162 -8.50 -7.02 18.57
C GLY A 162 -8.56 -8.36 17.84
N THR A 163 -8.72 -8.38 16.51
CA THR A 163 -8.64 -9.60 15.71
C THR A 163 -7.20 -10.12 15.72
N ALA A 164 -7.04 -11.33 16.27
CA ALA A 164 -5.80 -12.06 16.18
C ALA A 164 -5.71 -12.72 14.79
N VAL A 165 -4.61 -12.48 14.09
CA VAL A 165 -4.23 -13.17 12.85
C VAL A 165 -2.98 -13.98 13.08
N GLU A 166 -2.83 -15.10 12.38
CA GLU A 166 -1.70 -16.01 12.49
C GLU A 166 -0.82 -15.90 11.24
N ILE A 167 0.49 -15.80 11.45
CA ILE A 167 1.45 -15.83 10.35
C ILE A 167 1.60 -17.28 9.87
N VAL A 168 1.14 -17.56 8.66
CA VAL A 168 1.24 -18.90 8.05
C VAL A 168 2.48 -19.05 7.17
N GLY A 169 3.07 -17.93 6.73
CA GLY A 169 4.25 -17.96 5.87
C GLY A 169 5.08 -16.68 5.86
N VAL A 170 6.30 -16.83 5.38
CA VAL A 170 7.27 -15.75 5.19
C VAL A 170 7.73 -15.74 3.75
N VAL A 171 7.67 -14.58 3.09
CA VAL A 171 8.17 -14.37 1.73
C VAL A 171 9.42 -13.49 1.73
N ARG A 172 10.24 -13.64 0.69
CA ARG A 172 11.37 -12.75 0.42
C ARG A 172 10.88 -11.33 0.24
N ASN A 173 11.65 -10.36 0.71
CA ASN A 173 11.37 -8.97 0.43
C ASN A 173 11.27 -8.77 -1.09
N PRO A 174 10.14 -8.27 -1.63
CA PRO A 174 10.03 -8.05 -3.05
C PRO A 174 11.11 -7.05 -3.48
N GLY A 175 11.77 -7.31 -4.62
CA GLY A 175 12.76 -6.40 -5.20
C GLY A 175 12.16 -5.07 -5.70
N ILE A 176 10.87 -4.87 -5.44
CA ILE A 176 10.06 -3.75 -5.87
C ILE A 176 9.75 -2.93 -4.64
N ASP A 177 10.48 -1.85 -4.46
CA ASP A 177 10.17 -0.92 -3.40
C ASP A 177 10.37 0.49 -3.95
N ALA A 178 9.27 1.22 -4.15
CA ALA A 178 9.35 2.62 -4.54
C ALA A 178 9.77 3.54 -3.39
N PHE A 179 10.05 2.98 -2.21
CA PHE A 179 10.68 3.67 -1.09
C PHE A 179 12.11 3.15 -0.81
N GLY A 180 12.68 2.34 -1.70
CA GLY A 180 14.05 1.81 -1.60
C GLY A 180 14.08 0.35 -1.12
N PRO A 181 15.05 -0.46 -1.58
CA PRO A 181 14.97 -1.92 -1.50
C PRO A 181 14.84 -2.47 -0.07
N GLY A 182 13.79 -3.27 0.16
CA GLY A 182 13.79 -4.39 1.12
C GLY A 182 13.83 -4.07 2.61
N THR A 183 13.53 -2.84 3.05
CA THR A 183 13.62 -2.47 4.47
C THR A 183 12.28 -2.42 5.21
N HIS A 184 11.17 -2.52 4.49
CA HIS A 184 9.86 -2.27 5.06
C HIS A 184 9.16 -3.55 5.48
N ALA A 185 8.72 -3.62 6.73
CA ALA A 185 7.87 -4.68 7.23
C ALA A 185 6.49 -4.64 6.53
N VAL A 186 6.12 -5.74 5.86
CA VAL A 186 4.84 -5.88 5.14
C VAL A 186 4.11 -7.13 5.62
N ILE A 187 2.80 -7.00 5.81
CA ILE A 187 1.85 -8.07 6.07
C ILE A 187 0.92 -8.17 4.87
N TYR A 188 0.94 -9.30 4.18
CA TYR A 188 0.00 -9.68 3.13
C TYR A 188 -1.18 -10.42 3.76
N ALA A 189 -2.36 -9.85 3.64
CA ALA A 189 -3.59 -10.33 4.26
C ALA A 189 -4.66 -10.57 3.18
N PRO A 190 -5.50 -11.60 3.28
CA PRO A 190 -6.61 -11.82 2.35
C PRO A 190 -7.52 -10.60 2.21
N LEU A 191 -7.92 -10.26 0.98
CA LEU A 191 -8.81 -9.15 0.68
C LEU A 191 -10.15 -9.26 1.44
N ASP A 192 -10.64 -10.48 1.66
CA ASP A 192 -11.88 -10.77 2.40
C ASP A 192 -11.83 -10.39 3.89
N LEU A 193 -10.64 -10.17 4.46
CA LEU A 193 -10.50 -9.64 5.81
C LEU A 193 -10.99 -8.19 5.92
N ALA A 194 -11.02 -7.47 4.80
CA ALA A 194 -11.56 -6.12 4.70
C ALA A 194 -11.77 -5.72 3.22
N PRO A 195 -12.83 -6.23 2.58
CA PRO A 195 -12.96 -6.26 1.12
C PRO A 195 -12.97 -4.88 0.45
N VAL A 196 -13.26 -3.81 1.20
CA VAL A 196 -13.17 -2.45 0.68
C VAL A 196 -13.00 -1.44 1.81
N SER A 197 -11.82 -0.86 1.92
CA SER A 197 -11.62 0.31 2.78
C SER A 197 -12.08 1.57 2.06
N PRO A 198 -13.08 2.31 2.56
CA PRO A 198 -13.24 3.69 2.16
C PRO A 198 -12.00 4.43 2.64
N ARG A 199 -11.16 4.95 1.74
CA ARG A 199 -10.13 5.93 2.12
C ARG A 199 -10.85 7.17 2.67
N THR A 200 -11.23 7.14 3.93
CA THR A 200 -12.11 8.15 4.53
C THR A 200 -11.47 9.54 4.51
N VAL A 201 -10.14 9.62 4.55
CA VAL A 201 -9.42 10.90 4.50
C VAL A 201 -8.06 10.73 3.80
N GLY A 202 -7.88 11.37 2.64
CA GLY A 202 -6.53 11.62 2.11
C GLY A 202 -5.80 12.70 2.92
N LEU A 203 -4.52 12.99 2.61
CA LEU A 203 -3.66 14.00 3.28
C LEU A 203 -4.27 15.43 3.35
N VAL A 204 -5.45 15.66 2.75
CA VAL A 204 -6.12 16.97 2.60
C VAL A 204 -7.60 16.94 3.05
N GLY A 205 -8.04 15.97 3.86
CA GLY A 205 -9.44 15.98 4.34
C GLY A 205 -10.49 15.65 3.27
N MET A 206 -10.07 15.22 2.07
CA MET A 206 -10.98 14.85 0.99
C MET A 206 -11.43 13.38 1.13
N PRO A 207 -12.72 13.08 1.00
CA PRO A 207 -13.22 11.71 0.90
C PRO A 207 -12.64 11.08 -0.37
N GLN A 208 -11.94 9.96 -0.24
CA GLN A 208 -11.57 9.15 -1.38
C GLN A 208 -12.48 7.93 -1.44
N ALA A 209 -13.02 7.67 -2.64
CA ALA A 209 -13.80 6.47 -2.88
C ALA A 209 -12.96 5.23 -2.55
N PRO A 210 -13.59 4.12 -2.09
CA PRO A 210 -12.90 2.85 -2.00
C PRO A 210 -12.30 2.50 -3.37
N ALA A 211 -10.97 2.45 -3.45
CA ALA A 211 -10.26 2.11 -4.67
C ALA A 211 -9.46 0.82 -4.42
N THR A 212 -9.81 -0.22 -5.16
CA THR A 212 -9.03 -1.45 -5.23
C THR A 212 -8.06 -1.31 -6.39
N GLN A 213 -6.79 -1.59 -6.17
CA GLN A 213 -5.80 -1.55 -7.21
C GLN A 213 -5.81 -2.87 -7.99
N LEU A 214 -6.01 -2.75 -9.30
CA LEU A 214 -5.90 -3.83 -10.25
C LEU A 214 -4.47 -3.89 -10.79
N PHE A 215 -3.93 -5.11 -10.82
CA PHE A 215 -2.66 -5.45 -11.44
C PHE A 215 -2.92 -6.45 -12.54
N ALA A 216 -2.46 -6.14 -13.75
CA ALA A 216 -2.49 -7.08 -14.86
C ALA A 216 -1.10 -7.20 -15.47
N ARG A 217 -0.59 -8.42 -15.59
CA ARG A 217 0.60 -8.70 -16.40
C ARG A 217 0.16 -9.00 -17.83
N LEU A 218 0.67 -8.20 -18.75
CA LEU A 218 0.25 -8.27 -20.15
C LEU A 218 1.19 -9.12 -20.99
N ASP A 219 0.68 -9.56 -22.13
CA ASP A 219 1.52 -10.00 -23.23
C ASP A 219 2.11 -8.77 -23.95
N PRO A 220 3.45 -8.68 -24.15
CA PRO A 220 4.09 -7.56 -24.85
C PRO A 220 3.50 -7.23 -26.23
N GLU A 221 2.84 -8.19 -26.88
CA GLU A 221 2.22 -8.01 -28.20
C GLU A 221 0.77 -7.47 -28.15
N ALA A 222 0.20 -7.25 -26.96
CA ALA A 222 -1.23 -6.96 -26.75
C ALA A 222 -1.74 -5.59 -27.26
N GLY A 223 -0.86 -4.68 -27.70
CA GLY A 223 -1.25 -3.32 -28.11
C GLY A 223 -1.81 -2.47 -26.96
N PRO A 224 -2.50 -1.34 -27.24
CA PRO A 224 -2.96 -0.42 -26.20
C PRO A 224 -4.10 -1.03 -25.36
N MET A 225 -3.75 -1.56 -24.20
CA MET A 225 -4.65 -2.34 -23.33
C MET A 225 -5.64 -1.48 -22.54
N ALA A 226 -5.34 -0.20 -22.31
CA ALA A 226 -6.20 0.71 -21.56
C ALA A 226 -7.65 0.70 -22.10
N GLY A 227 -7.81 0.83 -23.42
CA GLY A 227 -9.14 0.80 -24.06
C GLY A 227 -9.90 -0.52 -23.86
N ARG A 228 -9.19 -1.66 -23.81
CA ARG A 228 -9.80 -2.97 -23.54
C ARG A 228 -10.25 -3.08 -22.08
N LEU A 229 -9.40 -2.67 -21.15
CA LEU A 229 -9.74 -2.65 -19.71
C LEU A 229 -10.97 -1.76 -19.47
N TYR A 230 -11.01 -0.57 -20.07
CA TYR A 230 -12.20 0.30 -20.03
C TYR A 230 -13.45 -0.40 -20.57
N GLY A 231 -13.35 -1.08 -21.72
CA GLY A 231 -14.46 -1.81 -22.31
C GLY A 231 -14.96 -2.96 -21.43
N ILE A 232 -14.05 -3.73 -20.82
CA ILE A 232 -14.38 -4.83 -19.91
C ILE A 232 -15.09 -4.29 -18.66
N VAL A 233 -14.50 -3.29 -17.99
CA VAL A 233 -15.08 -2.69 -16.78
C VAL A 233 -16.48 -2.13 -17.06
N ALA A 234 -16.64 -1.39 -18.15
CA ALA A 234 -17.93 -0.83 -18.54
C ALA A 234 -18.97 -1.91 -18.91
N SER A 235 -18.52 -3.08 -19.39
CA SER A 235 -19.41 -4.20 -19.72
C SER A 235 -19.92 -4.95 -18.48
N VAL A 236 -19.17 -4.93 -17.38
CA VAL A 236 -19.57 -5.54 -16.10
C VAL A 236 -20.57 -4.65 -15.40
N ASP A 237 -20.21 -3.39 -15.12
CA ASP A 237 -21.13 -2.42 -14.53
C ASP A 237 -20.67 -0.97 -14.88
N PRO A 238 -21.54 -0.14 -15.47
CA PRO A 238 -21.21 1.23 -15.88
C PRO A 238 -21.00 2.20 -14.71
N THR A 239 -21.36 1.82 -13.47
CA THR A 239 -21.08 2.59 -12.24
C THR A 239 -19.64 2.44 -11.76
N LEU A 240 -18.90 1.48 -12.32
CA LEU A 240 -17.49 1.29 -12.04
C LEU A 240 -16.66 2.35 -12.74
N ARG A 241 -15.60 2.78 -12.04
CA ARG A 241 -14.63 3.75 -12.54
C ARG A 241 -13.28 3.09 -12.61
N LEU A 242 -12.65 3.24 -13.77
CA LEU A 242 -11.27 2.86 -13.98
C LEU A 242 -10.45 4.15 -14.12
N SER A 243 -9.57 4.41 -13.16
CA SER A 243 -8.71 5.60 -13.13
C SER A 243 -7.25 5.21 -12.99
N GLU A 244 -6.35 6.16 -13.24
CA GLU A 244 -4.90 5.95 -13.10
C GLU A 244 -4.39 4.72 -13.86
N VAL A 245 -4.92 4.47 -15.06
CA VAL A 245 -4.45 3.40 -15.93
C VAL A 245 -3.07 3.79 -16.47
N GLY A 246 -2.06 3.01 -16.13
CA GLY A 246 -0.68 3.23 -16.56
C GLY A 246 0.20 2.02 -16.27
N THR A 247 1.45 2.06 -16.71
CA THR A 247 2.40 1.01 -16.36
C THR A 247 2.82 1.11 -14.89
N ALA A 248 3.27 0.00 -14.30
CA ALA A 248 3.77 0.03 -12.93
C ALA A 248 4.99 0.97 -12.81
N ALA A 249 5.80 1.07 -13.87
CA ALA A 249 6.92 2.02 -13.95
C ALA A 249 6.45 3.48 -13.83
N GLU A 250 5.39 3.87 -14.55
CA GLU A 250 4.81 5.21 -14.47
C GLU A 250 4.23 5.51 -13.09
N ALA A 251 3.48 4.55 -12.53
CA ALA A 251 2.89 4.68 -11.20
C ALA A 251 3.95 4.89 -10.10
N TRP A 252 5.09 4.19 -10.19
CA TRP A 252 6.20 4.36 -9.23
C TRP A 252 7.03 5.61 -9.46
N ALA A 253 7.20 6.03 -10.72
CA ALA A 253 7.87 7.28 -11.06
C ALA A 253 7.13 8.51 -10.48
N ALA A 254 5.80 8.46 -10.47
CA ALA A 254 4.97 9.53 -9.88
C ALA A 254 5.26 9.72 -8.37
N VAL A 255 5.41 8.63 -7.61
CA VAL A 255 5.72 8.68 -6.17
C VAL A 255 7.06 9.38 -5.90
N HIS A 256 8.10 9.04 -6.66
CA HIS A 256 9.43 9.64 -6.50
C HIS A 256 9.48 11.12 -6.89
N THR A 257 8.64 11.55 -7.82
CA THR A 257 8.61 12.94 -8.30
C THR A 257 8.14 13.89 -7.20
N GLY A 258 7.13 13.50 -6.41
CA GLY A 258 6.66 14.31 -5.28
C GLY A 258 7.71 14.50 -4.17
N ALA A 259 8.41 13.43 -3.80
CA ALA A 259 9.47 13.48 -2.80
C ALA A 259 10.64 14.38 -3.25
N ARG A 260 11.01 14.33 -4.53
CA ARG A 260 12.03 15.21 -5.10
C ARG A 260 11.60 16.67 -5.01
N LEU A 261 10.37 17.01 -5.39
CA LEU A 261 9.86 18.38 -5.31
C LEU A 261 9.91 18.93 -3.88
N ALA A 262 9.48 18.14 -2.89
CA ALA A 262 9.57 18.52 -1.48
C ALA A 262 11.03 18.75 -1.06
N ALA A 263 11.95 17.85 -1.44
CA ALA A 263 13.37 18.02 -1.15
C ALA A 263 13.96 19.30 -1.79
N TRP A 264 13.54 19.65 -3.01
CA TRP A 264 13.93 20.92 -3.65
C TRP A 264 13.42 22.13 -2.88
N ILE A 265 12.18 22.11 -2.39
CA ILE A 265 11.61 23.18 -1.56
C ILE A 265 12.40 23.30 -0.25
N PHE A 266 12.66 22.18 0.44
CA PHE A 266 13.46 22.17 1.67
C PHE A 266 14.88 22.71 1.43
N MET A 267 15.52 22.32 0.34
CA MET A 267 16.85 22.84 -0.04
C MET A 267 16.82 24.34 -0.29
N ALA A 268 15.79 24.86 -0.97
CA ALA A 268 15.64 26.30 -1.19
C ALA A 268 15.45 27.07 0.13
N VAL A 269 14.59 26.57 1.03
CA VAL A 269 14.36 27.17 2.35
C VAL A 269 15.65 27.14 3.18
N ALA A 270 16.35 26.00 3.22
CA ALA A 270 17.62 25.86 3.93
C ALA A 270 18.68 26.83 3.40
N ALA A 271 18.76 27.03 2.07
CA ALA A 271 19.67 27.99 1.46
C ALA A 271 19.36 29.45 1.85
N ILE A 272 18.08 29.81 1.92
CA ILE A 272 17.64 31.15 2.36
C ILE A 272 18.02 31.38 3.82
N VAL A 273 17.73 30.42 4.71
CA VAL A 273 18.09 30.49 6.13
C VAL A 273 19.60 30.60 6.31
N LEU A 274 20.38 29.85 5.53
CA LEU A 274 21.84 29.91 5.54
C LEU A 274 22.35 31.30 5.10
N MET A 275 21.83 31.86 4.01
CA MET A 275 22.19 33.21 3.54
C MET A 275 21.87 34.29 4.58
N LEU A 276 20.67 34.22 5.20
CA LEU A 276 20.28 35.15 6.27
C LEU A 276 21.19 35.03 7.50
N SER A 277 21.60 33.80 7.85
CA SER A 277 22.53 33.56 8.96
C SER A 277 23.92 34.16 8.68
N VAL A 278 24.45 33.96 7.47
CA VAL A 278 25.73 34.55 7.04
C VAL A 278 25.66 36.08 7.04
N ALA A 279 24.58 36.66 6.52
CA ALA A 279 24.36 38.10 6.53
C ALA A 279 24.28 38.67 7.96
N GLY A 280 23.60 37.96 8.87
CA GLY A 280 23.53 38.32 10.29
C GLY A 280 24.89 38.30 10.99
N ILE A 281 25.70 37.26 10.74
CA ILE A 281 27.07 37.16 11.27
C ILE A 281 27.94 38.30 10.73
N TYR A 282 27.86 38.61 9.44
CA TYR A 282 28.59 39.71 8.82
C TYR A 282 28.21 41.07 9.43
N ALA A 283 26.91 41.32 9.62
CA ALA A 283 26.42 42.55 10.25
C ALA A 283 26.95 42.70 11.69
N LEU A 284 26.96 41.62 12.46
CA LEU A 284 27.48 41.62 13.83
C LEU A 284 29.00 41.87 13.86
N MET A 285 29.76 41.18 13.00
CA MET A 285 31.21 41.39 12.84
C MET A 285 31.53 42.85 12.47
N SER A 286 30.85 43.40 11.46
CA SER A 286 31.05 44.80 11.03
C SER A 286 30.79 45.79 12.18
N PHE A 287 29.76 45.54 13.00
CA PHE A 287 29.45 46.37 14.16
C PHE A 287 30.54 46.30 15.24
N THR A 288 31.04 45.09 15.55
CA THR A 288 32.10 44.91 16.56
C THR A 288 33.43 45.56 16.14
N VAL A 289 33.83 45.44 14.87
CA VAL A 289 35.03 46.08 14.34
C VAL A 289 34.93 47.61 14.41
N SER A 290 33.80 48.18 14.00
CA SER A 290 33.59 49.64 14.05
C SER A 290 33.59 50.20 15.47
N ARG A 291 33.15 49.43 16.48
CA ARG A 291 33.22 49.83 17.89
C ARG A 291 34.66 49.87 18.40
N ARG A 292 35.47 48.88 18.03
CA ARG A 292 36.85 48.70 18.52
C ARG A 292 37.85 49.67 17.90
N THR A 293 37.56 50.23 16.72
CA THR A 293 38.38 51.31 16.11
C THR A 293 38.16 52.69 16.73
N ARG A 294 37.17 52.83 17.63
CA ARG A 294 36.82 54.10 18.28
C ARG A 294 37.29 54.18 19.73
N GLU A 295 37.73 53.06 20.31
CA GLU A 295 38.56 52.99 21.53
C GLU A 295 40.03 53.23 21.16
#